data_AF-A0A535WTX3-F1
#
_entry.id   AF-A0A535WTX3-F1
#
_cell.length_a   1.000
_cell.length_b   1.000
_cell.length_c   1.000
_cell.angle_alpha   90.00
_cell.angle_beta   90.00
_cell.angle_gamma   90.00
#
_symmetry.space_group_name_H-M   'P 1'
#
loop_
_entity.id
_entity.type
_entity.pdbx_description
1 polymer ?
#
loop_
_entity_poly.entity_id
_entity_poly.type
_entity_poly.pdbx_seq_one_letter_code
_entity_poly.pdbx_strand_id
1 'polypeptide(L)'
;MVPATSFGEWVMLRRQNLHLQRTELANRTGCAVVTLRKIEADERRPSREFAERLASELGIPPTQQETFVRVARGELPVSRLDPARSSNVGSSNLPSPTTALIGRGQEIAEVQSILSRPEVRLLTLTGAPGVGKSRLALEAASLLRGTFADGVFFIPLAPLTDPSHVLVTIAHALNLGISGPHPLAERLGR
;
A
#
# COMPACT_ATOMS: atom_id res chain seq x y z
N MET A 1 7.64 -1.66 13.13
CA MET A 1 7.82 -2.99 12.52
C MET A 1 9.06 -2.89 11.65
N VAL A 2 10.11 -3.66 11.94
CA VAL A 2 11.34 -3.66 11.13
C VAL A 2 11.00 -4.35 9.81
N PRO A 3 11.34 -3.78 8.64
CA PRO A 3 11.09 -4.45 7.35
C PRO A 3 11.93 -5.73 7.29
N ALA A 4 11.31 -6.85 6.89
CA ALA A 4 12.03 -8.10 6.69
C ALA A 4 13.09 -7.93 5.61
N THR A 5 14.32 -8.38 5.90
CA THR A 5 15.48 -8.21 5.03
C THR A 5 15.61 -9.36 4.03
N SER A 6 15.00 -10.52 4.34
CA SER A 6 15.00 -11.71 3.51
C SER A 6 13.63 -12.41 3.47
N PHE A 7 13.46 -13.32 2.50
CA PHE A 7 12.23 -14.10 2.36
C PHE A 7 12.00 -15.03 3.55
N GLY A 8 13.05 -15.70 4.02
CA GLY A 8 12.95 -16.60 5.17
C GLY A 8 12.55 -15.87 6.45
N GLU A 9 13.13 -14.70 6.69
CA GLU A 9 12.77 -13.81 7.80
C GLU A 9 11.30 -13.35 7.68
N TRP A 10 10.86 -12.99 6.48
CA TRP A 10 9.47 -12.59 6.22
C TRP A 10 8.49 -13.72 6.54
N VAL A 11 8.76 -14.95 6.09
CA VAL A 11 7.93 -16.13 6.37
C VAL A 11 7.86 -16.40 7.87
N MET A 12 9.00 -16.31 8.58
CA MET A 12 9.07 -16.48 10.02
C MET A 12 8.20 -15.45 10.75
N LEU A 13 8.33 -14.16 10.41
CA LEU A 13 7.56 -13.07 11.01
C LEU A 13 6.06 -13.21 10.71
N ARG A 14 5.69 -13.56 9.47
CA ARG A 14 4.29 -13.78 9.09
C ARG A 14 3.67 -14.93 9.89
N ARG A 15 4.39 -16.05 9.99
CA ARG A 15 3.97 -17.21 10.78
C ARG A 15 3.78 -16.85 12.26
N GLN A 16 4.70 -16.09 12.85
CA GLN A 16 4.61 -15.63 14.25
C GLN A 16 3.39 -14.73 14.49
N ASN A 17 3.10 -13.79 13.57
CA ASN A 17 1.91 -12.94 13.66
C ASN A 17 0.59 -13.72 13.53
N LEU A 18 0.60 -14.85 12.82
CA LEU A 18 -0.53 -15.77 12.75
C LEU A 18 -0.59 -16.74 13.95
N HIS A 19 0.33 -16.61 14.91
CA HIS A 19 0.49 -17.52 16.04
C HIS A 19 0.65 -19.00 15.63
N LEU A 20 1.18 -19.25 14.44
CA LEU A 20 1.37 -20.59 13.89
C LEU A 20 2.72 -21.17 14.35
N GLN A 21 2.69 -22.40 14.86
CA GLN A 21 3.93 -23.13 15.13
C GLN A 21 4.55 -23.64 13.82
N ARG A 22 5.88 -23.81 13.79
CA ARG A 22 6.59 -24.29 12.60
C ARG A 22 6.16 -25.72 12.22
N THR A 23 5.92 -26.58 13.21
CA THR A 23 5.40 -27.94 13.04
C THR A 23 4.02 -27.93 12.40
N GLU A 24 3.14 -27.05 12.87
CA GLU A 24 1.79 -26.88 12.35
C GLU A 24 1.81 -26.43 10.88
N LEU A 25 2.61 -25.40 10.55
CA LEU A 25 2.72 -24.92 9.16
C LEU A 25 3.33 -25.98 8.23
N ALA A 26 4.30 -26.75 8.71
CA ALA A 26 4.91 -27.84 7.95
C ALA A 26 3.88 -28.94 7.63
N ASN A 27 3.05 -29.33 8.61
CA ASN A 27 1.98 -30.30 8.42
C ASN A 27 0.96 -29.81 7.38
N ARG A 28 0.50 -28.57 7.49
CA ARG A 28 -0.50 -27.99 6.57
C ARG A 28 0.02 -27.85 5.15
N THR A 29 1.29 -27.50 4.99
CA THR A 29 1.94 -27.38 3.67
C THR A 29 2.40 -28.73 3.10
N GLY A 30 2.29 -29.82 3.86
CA GLY A 30 2.71 -31.15 3.46
C GLY A 30 4.24 -31.30 3.33
N CYS A 31 5.02 -30.58 4.13
CA CYS A 31 6.48 -30.67 4.12
C CYS A 31 7.07 -31.04 5.48
N ALA A 32 8.32 -31.53 5.47
CA ALA A 32 9.05 -31.77 6.70
C ALA A 32 9.43 -30.46 7.40
N VAL A 33 9.36 -30.44 8.74
CA VAL A 33 9.72 -29.28 9.58
C VAL A 33 11.12 -28.75 9.28
N VAL A 34 12.07 -29.65 8.96
CA VAL A 34 13.44 -29.28 8.57
C VAL A 34 13.46 -28.49 7.25
N THR A 35 12.58 -28.80 6.30
CA THR A 35 12.47 -28.07 5.03
C THR A 35 11.99 -26.65 5.29
N LEU A 36 10.95 -26.50 6.13
CA LEU A 36 10.43 -25.19 6.49
C LEU A 36 11.48 -24.37 7.26
N ARG A 37 12.26 -25.00 8.16
CA ARG A 37 13.40 -24.35 8.83
C ARG A 37 14.45 -23.85 7.84
N LYS A 38 14.80 -24.64 6.82
CA LYS A 38 15.76 -24.24 5.77
C LYS A 38 15.25 -23.10 4.90
N ILE A 39 13.94 -23.03 4.69
CA ILE A 39 13.31 -21.90 3.99
C ILE A 39 13.36 -20.64 4.84
N GLU A 40 12.99 -20.73 6.13
CA GLU A 40 13.06 -19.59 7.07
C GLU A 40 14.49 -19.09 7.29
N ALA A 41 15.50 -19.94 7.10
CA ALA A 41 16.92 -19.59 7.14
C ALA A 41 17.49 -19.14 5.78
N ASP A 42 16.67 -19.04 4.72
CA ASP A 42 17.08 -18.77 3.34
C ASP A 42 18.11 -19.77 2.75
N GLU A 43 18.35 -20.91 3.40
CA GLU A 43 19.22 -21.99 2.92
C GLU A 43 18.61 -22.75 1.73
N ARG A 44 17.29 -22.67 1.55
CA ARG A 44 16.58 -23.36 0.47
C ARG A 44 15.46 -22.52 -0.11
N ARG A 45 15.38 -22.50 -1.45
CA ARG A 45 14.26 -21.92 -2.19
C ARG A 45 13.14 -22.97 -2.36
N PRO A 46 11.88 -22.59 -2.13
CA PRO A 46 10.73 -23.46 -2.38
C PRO A 46 10.49 -23.67 -3.88
N SER A 47 9.86 -24.81 -4.24
CA SER A 47 9.29 -24.99 -5.58
C SER A 47 8.07 -24.10 -5.78
N ARG A 48 7.63 -23.92 -7.03
CA ARG A 48 6.41 -23.14 -7.34
C ARG A 48 5.19 -23.68 -6.59
N GLU A 49 4.92 -24.97 -6.74
CA GLU A 49 3.77 -25.63 -6.11
C GLU A 49 3.81 -25.51 -4.58
N PHE A 50 5.00 -25.66 -3.98
CA PHE A 50 5.15 -25.50 -2.54
C PHE A 50 4.97 -24.04 -2.10
N ALA A 51 5.45 -23.07 -2.90
CA ALA A 51 5.26 -21.64 -2.63
C ALA A 51 3.78 -21.23 -2.71
N GLU A 52 3.02 -21.79 -3.66
CA GLU A 52 1.57 -21.56 -3.79
C GLU A 52 0.82 -22.08 -2.55
N ARG A 53 1.13 -23.30 -2.10
CA ARG A 53 0.56 -23.86 -0.86
C ARG A 53 0.94 -23.03 0.36
N LEU A 54 2.20 -22.62 0.46
CA LEU A 54 2.70 -21.77 1.54
C LEU A 54 1.98 -20.40 1.56
N ALA A 55 1.69 -19.82 0.39
CA ALA A 55 0.93 -18.57 0.28
C ALA A 55 -0.50 -18.72 0.82
N SER A 56 -1.17 -19.83 0.49
CA SER A 56 -2.51 -20.13 1.01
C SER A 56 -2.51 -20.23 2.54
N GLU A 57 -1.57 -21.01 3.10
CA GLU A 57 -1.47 -21.23 4.56
C GLU A 57 -1.04 -19.99 5.35
N LEU A 58 -0.24 -19.10 4.75
CA LEU A 58 0.16 -17.82 5.36
C LEU A 58 -0.90 -16.72 5.19
N GLY A 59 -2.08 -17.05 4.66
CA GLY A 59 -3.20 -16.14 4.48
C GLY A 59 -2.87 -15.00 3.51
N ILE A 60 -2.19 -15.31 2.40
CA ILE A 60 -1.91 -14.33 1.34
C ILE A 60 -3.14 -14.20 0.44
N PRO A 61 -3.67 -12.98 0.23
CA PRO A 61 -4.80 -12.76 -0.67
C PRO A 61 -4.53 -13.30 -2.08
N PRO A 62 -5.54 -13.87 -2.78
CA PRO A 62 -5.36 -14.44 -4.11
C PRO A 62 -4.70 -13.47 -5.12
N THR A 63 -5.00 -12.17 -5.00
CA THR A 63 -4.41 -11.11 -5.83
C THR A 63 -2.91 -10.93 -5.64
N GLN A 64 -2.35 -11.39 -4.53
CA GLN A 64 -0.94 -11.26 -4.17
C GLN A 64 -0.17 -12.58 -4.21
N GLN A 65 -0.83 -13.71 -4.46
CA GLN A 65 -0.19 -15.04 -4.46
C GLN A 65 0.88 -15.16 -5.54
N GLU A 66 0.64 -14.66 -6.76
CA GLU A 66 1.65 -14.68 -7.83
C GLU A 66 2.89 -13.86 -7.45
N THR A 67 2.70 -12.71 -6.81
CA THR A 67 3.82 -11.91 -6.28
C THR A 67 4.59 -12.66 -5.21
N PHE A 68 3.88 -13.34 -4.28
CA PHE A 68 4.50 -14.19 -3.27
C PHE A 68 5.35 -15.31 -3.89
N VAL A 69 4.81 -16.03 -4.87
CA VAL A 69 5.51 -17.13 -5.56
C VAL A 69 6.78 -16.63 -6.24
N ARG A 70 6.72 -15.50 -6.94
CA ARG A 70 7.88 -14.90 -7.61
C ARG A 70 8.96 -14.45 -6.61
N VAL A 71 8.57 -13.89 -5.47
CA VAL A 71 9.52 -13.56 -4.38
C VAL A 71 10.13 -14.83 -3.77
N ALA A 72 9.30 -15.83 -3.48
CA ALA A 72 9.74 -17.10 -2.89
C ALA A 72 10.76 -17.82 -3.78
N ARG A 73 10.62 -17.68 -5.11
CA ARG A 73 11.55 -18.21 -6.11
C ARG A 73 12.79 -17.33 -6.36
N GLY A 74 12.86 -16.15 -5.75
CA GLY A 74 13.97 -15.20 -5.92
C GLY A 74 13.89 -14.37 -7.21
N GLU A 75 12.75 -14.35 -7.89
CA GLU A 75 12.51 -13.57 -9.10
C GLU A 75 12.14 -12.11 -8.79
N LEU A 76 11.69 -11.84 -7.56
CA LEU A 76 11.35 -10.51 -7.06
C LEU A 76 11.95 -10.29 -5.66
N PRO A 77 12.25 -9.02 -5.28
CA PRO A 77 12.73 -8.71 -3.94
C PRO A 77 11.61 -8.86 -2.89
N VAL A 78 11.99 -9.23 -1.65
CA VAL A 78 11.05 -9.42 -0.53
C VAL A 78 10.23 -8.17 -0.18
N SER A 79 10.73 -6.98 -0.53
CA SER A 79 10.03 -5.71 -0.37
C SER A 79 8.71 -5.62 -1.14
N ARG A 80 8.45 -6.52 -2.10
CA ARG A 80 7.16 -6.64 -2.80
C ARG A 80 6.06 -7.31 -1.97
N LEU A 81 6.42 -8.00 -0.88
CA LEU A 81 5.49 -8.65 0.05
C LEU A 81 5.13 -7.77 1.25
N ASP A 82 5.71 -6.57 1.34
CA ASP A 82 5.37 -5.62 2.38
C ASP A 82 3.99 -5.02 2.08
N PRO A 83 2.98 -5.16 2.96
CA PRO A 83 1.66 -4.55 2.77
C PRO A 83 1.74 -3.03 2.60
N ALA A 84 2.81 -2.38 3.08
CA ALA A 84 3.08 -0.96 2.86
C ALA A 84 3.61 -0.63 1.45
N ARG A 85 4.01 -1.63 0.65
CA ARG A 85 4.51 -1.48 -0.73
C ARG A 85 3.70 -2.27 -1.76
N SER A 86 2.82 -3.18 -1.31
CA SER A 86 1.83 -3.83 -2.15
C SER A 86 0.62 -2.92 -2.37
N SER A 87 0.86 -1.65 -2.73
CA SER A 87 -0.19 -0.87 -3.34
C SER A 87 -0.37 -1.41 -4.75
N ASN A 88 -1.59 -1.83 -5.05
CA ASN A 88 -2.07 -2.02 -6.40
C ASN A 88 -1.47 -0.94 -7.31
N VAL A 89 -0.92 -1.38 -8.43
CA VAL A 89 -0.90 -0.56 -9.64
C VAL A 89 -2.39 -0.25 -9.93
N GLY A 90 -2.90 0.86 -9.36
CA GLY A 90 -4.25 1.39 -9.65
C GLY A 90 -5.20 1.85 -8.52
N SER A 91 -4.89 1.91 -7.21
CA SER A 91 -5.94 2.31 -6.24
C SER A 91 -5.50 3.21 -5.09
N SER A 92 -5.62 4.53 -5.32
CA SER A 92 -6.00 5.59 -4.37
C SER A 92 -6.10 5.23 -2.87
N ASN A 93 -5.35 5.94 -2.01
CA ASN A 93 -5.43 5.83 -0.54
C ASN A 93 -6.52 6.74 0.10
N LEU A 94 -7.53 7.16 -0.67
CA LEU A 94 -8.56 8.06 -0.16
C LEU A 94 -9.36 7.40 0.98
N PRO A 95 -9.50 8.08 2.14
CA PRO A 95 -10.44 7.66 3.18
C PRO A 95 -11.84 7.43 2.60
N SER A 96 -12.46 6.31 2.96
CA SER A 96 -13.85 6.00 2.58
C SER A 96 -14.76 6.34 3.75
N PRO A 97 -15.52 7.45 3.68
CA PRO A 97 -16.40 7.81 4.78
C PRO A 97 -17.59 6.84 4.90
N THR A 98 -18.07 6.59 6.11
CA THR A 98 -19.13 5.60 6.38
C THR A 98 -20.56 6.09 6.12
N THR A 99 -20.73 7.36 5.74
CA THR A 99 -22.04 7.98 5.51
C THR A 99 -22.09 8.70 4.16
N ALA A 100 -23.26 8.87 3.57
CA ALA A 100 -23.39 9.62 2.32
C ALA A 100 -23.23 11.14 2.55
N LEU A 101 -22.69 11.86 1.59
CA LEU A 101 -22.69 13.33 1.58
C LEU A 101 -23.98 13.82 0.91
N ILE A 102 -24.86 14.46 1.68
CA ILE A 102 -26.18 14.90 1.22
C ILE A 102 -26.16 16.39 0.85
N GLY A 103 -26.82 16.74 -0.26
CA GLY A 103 -27.11 18.14 -0.62
C GLY A 103 -25.93 18.98 -1.13
N ARG A 104 -24.84 18.33 -1.57
CA ARG A 104 -23.62 19.00 -2.06
C ARG A 104 -23.26 18.72 -3.52
N GLY A 105 -24.24 18.29 -4.31
CA GLY A 105 -24.01 17.87 -5.70
C GLY A 105 -23.48 18.99 -6.59
N GLN A 106 -23.92 20.22 -6.37
CA GLN A 106 -23.47 21.38 -7.16
C GLN A 106 -22.00 21.70 -6.88
N GLU A 107 -21.59 21.72 -5.61
CA GLU A 107 -20.21 22.00 -5.21
C GLU A 107 -19.26 20.90 -5.66
N ILE A 108 -19.70 19.63 -5.63
CA ILE A 108 -18.93 18.51 -6.20
C ILE A 108 -18.69 18.74 -7.70
N ALA A 109 -19.75 19.06 -8.45
CA ALA A 109 -19.65 19.28 -9.89
C ALA A 109 -18.74 20.48 -10.22
N GLU A 110 -18.79 21.55 -9.42
CA GLU A 110 -17.91 22.70 -9.55
C GLU A 110 -16.43 22.33 -9.33
N VAL A 111 -16.14 21.58 -8.26
CA VAL A 111 -14.78 21.09 -7.98
C VAL A 111 -14.26 20.22 -9.12
N GLN A 112 -15.07 19.29 -9.64
CA GLN A 112 -14.70 18.44 -10.76
C GLN A 112 -14.44 19.24 -12.04
N SER A 113 -15.30 20.23 -12.33
CA SER A 113 -15.17 21.11 -13.50
C SER A 113 -13.88 21.93 -13.44
N ILE A 114 -13.56 22.50 -12.27
CA ILE A 114 -12.34 23.29 -12.07
C ILE A 114 -11.09 22.40 -12.21
N LEU A 115 -11.07 21.22 -11.58
CA LEU A 115 -9.92 20.31 -11.62
C LEU A 115 -9.73 19.62 -12.97
N SER A 116 -10.75 19.58 -13.83
CA SER A 116 -10.65 19.03 -15.19
C SER A 116 -9.95 19.98 -16.16
N ARG A 117 -9.70 21.24 -15.76
CA ARG A 117 -9.02 22.24 -16.59
C ARG A 117 -7.51 21.99 -16.58
N PRO A 118 -6.85 21.82 -17.75
CA PRO A 118 -5.42 21.50 -17.83
C PRO A 118 -4.49 22.51 -17.14
N GLU A 119 -4.90 23.77 -17.07
CA GLU A 119 -4.15 24.86 -16.44
C GLU A 119 -4.24 24.86 -14.90
N VAL A 120 -5.22 24.18 -14.32
CA VAL A 120 -5.46 24.17 -12.87
C VAL A 120 -4.62 23.09 -12.20
N ARG A 121 -3.64 23.51 -11.39
CA ARG A 121 -2.76 22.61 -10.63
C ARG A 121 -3.05 22.56 -9.13
N LEU A 122 -3.81 23.53 -8.62
CA LEU A 122 -4.14 23.67 -7.20
C LEU A 122 -5.53 24.27 -7.05
N LEU A 123 -6.36 23.62 -6.24
CA LEU A 123 -7.65 24.13 -5.82
C LEU A 123 -7.71 24.13 -4.28
N THR A 124 -8.02 25.29 -3.71
CA THR A 124 -8.12 25.46 -2.25
C THR A 124 -9.58 25.67 -1.87
N LEU A 125 -10.13 24.77 -1.03
CA LEU A 125 -11.46 24.91 -0.46
C LEU A 125 -11.38 25.69 0.85
N THR A 126 -12.06 26.84 0.92
CA THR A 126 -12.14 27.68 2.11
C THR A 126 -13.56 27.71 2.67
N GLY A 127 -13.74 28.19 3.90
CA GLY A 127 -15.04 28.26 4.58
C GLY A 127 -14.96 27.98 6.08
N ALA A 128 -16.07 28.17 6.78
CA ALA A 128 -16.15 28.05 8.24
C ALA A 128 -15.69 26.66 8.77
N PRO A 129 -15.23 26.56 10.02
CA PRO A 129 -15.00 25.28 10.69
C PRO A 129 -16.26 24.40 10.65
N GLY A 130 -16.10 23.09 10.48
CA GLY A 130 -17.23 22.15 10.51
C GLY A 130 -18.16 22.14 9.29
N VAL A 131 -18.03 23.06 8.31
CA VAL A 131 -18.91 23.11 7.11
C VAL A 131 -18.77 21.90 6.16
N GLY A 132 -17.82 21.00 6.42
CA GLY A 132 -17.65 19.77 5.66
C GLY A 132 -16.67 19.85 4.48
N LYS A 133 -15.75 20.82 4.44
CA LYS A 133 -14.76 20.97 3.35
C LYS A 133 -13.96 19.70 3.07
N SER A 134 -13.46 19.04 4.12
CA SER A 134 -12.73 17.78 3.96
C SER A 134 -13.63 16.66 3.43
N ARG A 135 -14.92 16.66 3.81
CA ARG A 135 -15.90 15.70 3.32
C ARG A 135 -16.18 15.90 1.83
N LEU A 136 -16.38 17.15 1.42
CA LEU A 136 -16.56 17.56 0.03
C LEU A 136 -15.34 17.19 -0.83
N ALA A 137 -14.13 17.50 -0.34
CA ALA A 137 -12.89 17.17 -1.04
C ALA A 137 -12.72 15.67 -1.26
N LEU A 138 -12.98 14.85 -0.23
CA LEU A 138 -12.88 13.39 -0.33
C LEU A 138 -13.90 12.81 -1.31
N GLU A 139 -15.14 13.32 -1.29
CA GLU A 139 -16.18 12.88 -2.21
C GLU A 139 -15.81 13.19 -3.67
N ALA A 140 -15.41 14.44 -3.95
CA ALA A 140 -14.97 14.85 -5.27
C ALA A 140 -13.74 14.06 -5.75
N ALA A 141 -12.76 13.83 -4.86
CA ALA A 141 -11.58 13.04 -5.15
C ALA A 141 -11.92 11.57 -5.48
N SER A 142 -12.90 10.99 -4.80
CA SER A 142 -13.38 9.63 -5.08
C SER A 142 -13.96 9.51 -6.49
N LEU A 143 -14.76 10.49 -6.90
CA LEU A 143 -15.37 10.54 -8.23
C LEU A 143 -14.35 10.81 -9.35
N LEU A 144 -13.26 11.51 -9.05
CA LEU A 144 -12.18 11.81 -10.01
C LEU A 144 -11.14 10.69 -10.17
N ARG A 145 -11.27 9.57 -9.44
CA ARG A 145 -10.31 8.44 -9.52
C ARG A 145 -10.07 7.93 -10.94
N GLY A 146 -11.11 7.92 -11.78
CA GLY A 146 -10.99 7.47 -13.18
C GLY A 146 -10.51 8.55 -14.16
N THR A 147 -10.36 9.79 -13.70
CA THR A 147 -9.97 10.93 -14.54
C THR A 147 -8.45 11.11 -14.60
N PHE A 148 -7.75 10.82 -13.50
CA PHE A 148 -6.30 10.94 -13.40
C PHE A 148 -5.64 9.58 -13.60
N ALA A 149 -4.79 9.47 -14.64
CA ALA A 149 -4.12 8.22 -15.00
C ALA A 149 -3.23 7.66 -13.87
N ASP A 150 -2.59 8.55 -13.12
CA ASP A 150 -1.74 8.19 -11.98
C ASP A 150 -2.52 7.96 -10.68
N GLY A 151 -3.83 8.18 -10.70
CA GLY A 151 -4.73 8.02 -9.56
C GLY A 151 -4.85 9.27 -8.69
N VAL A 152 -5.54 9.11 -7.55
CA VAL A 152 -5.87 10.21 -6.62
C VAL A 152 -5.50 9.81 -5.20
N PHE A 153 -4.76 10.66 -4.49
CA PHE A 153 -4.20 10.35 -3.17
C PHE A 153 -4.60 11.37 -2.10
N PHE A 154 -4.78 10.89 -0.87
CA PHE A 154 -4.95 11.70 0.33
C PHE A 154 -3.62 11.81 1.09
N ILE A 155 -3.21 13.05 1.38
CA ILE A 155 -2.01 13.35 2.17
C ILE A 155 -2.45 13.97 3.51
N PRO A 156 -2.42 13.24 4.63
CA PRO A 156 -2.83 13.77 5.93
C PRO A 156 -1.75 14.70 6.51
N LEU A 157 -1.83 15.99 6.20
CA LEU A 157 -0.90 17.01 6.73
C LEU A 157 -1.30 17.59 8.08
N ALA A 158 -2.57 17.44 8.48
CA ALA A 158 -3.09 17.99 9.73
C ALA A 158 -2.32 17.63 11.02
N PRO A 159 -1.80 16.40 11.21
CA PRO A 159 -1.05 16.05 12.42
C PRO A 159 0.41 16.53 12.41
N LEU A 160 0.91 17.12 11.31
CA LEU A 160 2.30 17.54 11.21
C LEU A 160 2.55 18.84 11.97
N THR A 161 3.51 18.82 12.88
CA THR A 161 3.97 19.99 13.63
C THR A 161 5.30 20.55 13.10
N ASP A 162 6.05 19.75 12.35
CA ASP A 162 7.33 20.13 11.71
C ASP A 162 7.19 20.10 10.18
N PRO A 163 7.42 21.25 9.48
CA PRO A 163 7.42 21.32 8.03
C PRO A 163 8.39 20.35 7.34
N SER A 164 9.47 19.93 8.00
CA SER A 164 10.45 18.99 7.45
C SER A 164 9.83 17.62 7.11
N HIS A 165 8.73 17.24 7.78
CA HIS A 165 8.04 15.97 7.56
C HIS A 165 7.06 15.97 6.39
N VAL A 166 6.78 17.11 5.76
CA VAL A 166 5.81 17.21 4.65
C VAL A 166 6.21 16.31 3.48
N LEU A 167 7.46 16.42 3.03
CA LEU A 167 7.96 15.64 1.89
C LEU A 167 7.95 14.14 2.17
N VAL A 168 8.38 13.75 3.37
CA VAL A 168 8.36 12.34 3.82
C VAL A 168 6.93 11.80 3.85
N THR A 169 5.97 12.60 4.35
CA THR A 169 4.54 12.22 4.39
C THR A 169 3.95 12.04 2.99
N ILE A 170 4.30 12.92 2.05
CA ILE A 170 3.87 12.80 0.65
C ILE A 170 4.44 11.51 0.04
N ALA A 171 5.74 11.26 0.18
CA ALA A 171 6.36 10.05 -0.36
C ALA A 171 5.75 8.76 0.22
N HIS A 172 5.46 8.72 1.51
CA HIS A 172 4.76 7.59 2.13
C HIS A 172 3.38 7.36 1.53
N ALA A 173 2.57 8.42 1.39
CA ALA A 173 1.23 8.29 0.83
C ALA A 173 1.24 7.86 -0.65
N LEU A 174 2.26 8.26 -1.41
CA LEU A 174 2.49 7.85 -2.79
C LEU A 174 3.22 6.50 -2.94
N ASN A 175 3.56 5.83 -1.83
CA ASN A 175 4.37 4.61 -1.80
C ASN A 175 5.74 4.75 -2.48
N LEU A 176 6.30 5.96 -2.50
CA LEU A 176 7.63 6.22 -3.01
C LEU A 176 8.66 5.83 -1.94
N GLY A 177 9.53 4.87 -2.25
CA GLY A 177 10.58 4.46 -1.31
C GLY A 177 11.48 5.63 -0.93
N ILE A 178 11.71 5.86 0.36
CA ILE A 178 12.46 7.04 0.85
C ILE A 178 13.96 6.96 0.51
N SER A 179 14.49 5.74 0.34
CA SER A 179 15.87 5.50 -0.08
C SER A 179 15.95 5.38 -1.60
N GLY A 180 16.62 6.35 -2.23
CA GLY A 180 16.90 6.34 -3.67
C GLY A 180 18.11 7.23 -3.98
N PRO A 181 18.72 7.07 -5.15
CA PRO A 181 19.94 7.80 -5.53
C PRO A 181 19.72 9.31 -5.71
N HIS A 182 18.46 9.78 -5.77
CA HIS A 182 18.11 11.18 -5.95
C HIS A 182 17.33 11.71 -4.73
N PRO A 183 17.49 13.00 -4.38
CA PRO A 183 16.73 13.66 -3.33
C PRO A 183 15.22 13.48 -3.52
N LEU A 184 14.50 13.34 -2.41
CA LEU A 184 13.07 13.04 -2.42
C LEU A 184 12.22 14.11 -3.12
N ALA A 185 12.64 15.38 -3.06
CA ALA A 185 12.00 16.49 -3.77
C ALA A 185 12.06 16.33 -5.30
N GLU A 186 13.17 15.86 -5.85
CA GLU A 186 13.35 15.67 -7.30
C GLU A 186 12.46 14.52 -7.81
N ARG A 187 12.27 13.50 -6.97
CA ARG A 187 11.43 12.34 -7.29
C ARG A 187 9.93 12.63 -7.20
N LEU A 188 9.54 13.69 -6.48
CA LEU A 188 8.17 14.18 -6.41
C LEU A 188 7.84 15.19 -7.53
N GLY A 189 8.84 15.76 -8.20
CA GLY A 189 8.66 16.78 -9.24
C GLY A 189 8.56 16.25 -10.67
N ARG A 190 8.57 14.92 -10.86
CA ARG A 190 8.38 14.26 -12.15
C ARG A 190 6.99 13.64 -12.23
#